data_AF-A0A6P6TLV0-F1
#
_entry.id   AF-A0A6P6TLV0-F1
#
_cell.length_a   1.000
_cell.length_b   1.000
_cell.length_c   1.000
_cell.angle_alpha   90.00
_cell.angle_beta   90.00
_cell.angle_gamma   90.00
#
_symmetry.space_group_name_H-M   'P 1'
#
loop_
_entity.id
_entity.type
_entity.pdbx_description
1 polymer ?
#
loop_
_entity_poly.entity_id
_entity_poly.type
_entity_poly.pdbx_seq_one_letter_code
_entity_poly.pdbx_strand_id
1 'polypeptide(L)'
;MGGVTSSIAAKFAFFPPSPPSYTVVADNSCGGKLCIPEVPRRDDVDVLKLRTRRGNDIVAVHVKHPKASATMLYSHGNAADLGQMFELFVELSLRLRVNLMGYDYSGYGQSTGKPSEYNTYADIDAIYKCLKEQYGVKDEQLILYGQSVGSGPTVDLASRIPNLRGVVLHSPIMSGIRVLYPVKRTYWFDIYKNIDKIGMINCPVLVIHMKLLIVLMESSFGSIASKSMNPYG
;
A
#
# COMPACT_ATOMS: atom_id res chain seq x y z
N MET A 1 -8.87 -0.12 -26.93
CA MET A 1 -10.10 0.47 -26.37
C MET A 1 -10.21 0.37 -24.82
N GLY A 2 -9.15 0.05 -24.07
CA GLY A 2 -9.22 -0.16 -22.60
C GLY A 2 -8.99 1.08 -21.69
N GLY A 3 -8.80 2.28 -22.26
CA GLY A 3 -8.40 3.47 -21.48
C GLY A 3 -9.54 4.26 -20.84
N VAL A 4 -10.75 4.23 -21.42
CA VAL A 4 -11.86 5.11 -21.01
C VAL A 4 -12.68 4.52 -19.86
N THR A 5 -12.88 3.20 -19.84
CA THR A 5 -13.63 2.50 -18.77
C THR A 5 -12.84 2.44 -17.46
N SER A 6 -11.51 2.32 -17.54
CA SER A 6 -10.61 2.34 -16.38
C SER A 6 -10.63 3.68 -15.63
N SER A 7 -10.87 4.80 -16.33
CA SER A 7 -10.94 6.15 -15.76
C SER A 7 -12.10 6.35 -14.78
N ILE A 8 -13.29 5.82 -15.12
CA ILE A 8 -14.47 5.94 -14.25
C ILE A 8 -14.34 5.01 -13.04
N ALA A 9 -13.91 3.77 -13.26
CA ALA A 9 -13.69 2.81 -12.17
C ALA A 9 -12.67 3.33 -11.13
N ALA A 10 -11.60 4.00 -11.59
CA ALA A 10 -10.62 4.62 -10.70
C ALA A 10 -11.25 5.67 -9.78
N LYS A 11 -12.17 6.51 -10.25
CA LYS A 11 -12.84 7.53 -9.40
C LYS A 11 -13.64 6.93 -8.24
N PHE A 12 -14.12 5.70 -8.37
CA PHE A 12 -14.85 5.02 -7.31
C PHE A 12 -13.96 4.11 -6.44
N ALA A 13 -12.72 3.86 -6.89
CA ALA A 13 -11.78 2.99 -6.20
C ALA A 13 -10.76 3.75 -5.35
N PHE A 14 -10.53 5.04 -5.62
CA PHE A 14 -9.51 5.83 -4.94
C PHE A 14 -10.11 7.10 -4.34
N PHE A 15 -9.90 7.27 -3.04
CA PHE A 15 -10.36 8.40 -2.26
C PHE A 15 -9.17 9.03 -1.54
N PRO A 16 -8.24 9.69 -2.25
CA PRO A 16 -7.12 10.39 -1.61
C PRO A 16 -7.63 11.44 -0.61
N PRO A 17 -6.95 11.63 0.54
CA PRO A 17 -7.29 12.73 1.45
C PRO A 17 -7.30 14.08 0.73
N SER A 18 -8.35 14.87 0.98
CA SER A 18 -8.51 16.21 0.40
C SER A 18 -9.03 17.18 1.49
N PRO A 19 -8.19 18.12 1.96
CA PRO A 19 -6.80 18.34 1.58
C PRO A 19 -5.85 17.19 2.03
N PRO A 20 -4.65 17.06 1.43
CA PRO A 20 -3.58 16.19 1.95
C PRO A 20 -3.29 16.46 3.43
N SER A 21 -2.93 15.43 4.19
CA SER A 21 -2.63 15.56 5.62
C SER A 21 -1.25 16.18 5.91
N TYR A 22 -0.42 16.35 4.89
CA TYR A 22 0.97 16.79 5.04
C TYR A 22 1.46 17.59 3.83
N THR A 23 2.57 18.30 4.01
CA THR A 23 3.29 19.03 2.95
C THR A 23 4.73 18.53 2.81
N VAL A 24 5.37 18.83 1.67
CA VAL A 24 6.79 18.54 1.46
C VAL A 24 7.53 19.83 1.18
N VAL A 25 8.55 20.11 1.99
CA VAL A 25 9.40 21.29 1.84
C VAL A 25 10.86 20.89 1.70
N ALA A 26 11.65 21.70 1.01
CA ALA A 26 13.10 21.55 0.99
C ALA A 26 13.68 22.24 2.24
N ASP A 27 14.44 21.47 3.03
CA ASP A 27 15.14 21.98 4.18
C ASP A 27 16.47 22.60 3.77
N ASN A 28 16.47 23.94 3.67
CA ASN A 28 17.66 24.72 3.33
C ASN A 28 18.76 24.62 4.39
N SER A 29 18.44 24.22 5.62
CA SER A 29 19.42 24.00 6.69
C SER A 29 20.10 22.63 6.59
N CYS A 30 19.48 21.67 5.90
CA CYS A 30 19.99 20.30 5.68
C CYS A 30 20.37 20.05 4.22
N GLY A 31 21.01 21.03 3.56
CA GLY A 31 21.56 20.86 2.21
C GLY A 31 20.50 20.58 1.13
N GLY A 32 19.25 21.03 1.33
CA GLY A 32 18.16 20.86 0.37
C GLY A 32 17.45 19.51 0.45
N LYS A 33 17.67 18.72 1.50
CA LYS A 33 16.90 17.49 1.75
C LYS A 33 15.41 17.81 1.92
N LEU A 34 14.55 16.95 1.40
CA LEU A 34 13.11 17.10 1.61
C LEU A 34 12.74 16.70 3.04
N CYS A 35 11.74 17.37 3.61
CA CYS A 35 11.14 16.99 4.88
C CYS A 35 9.62 17.23 4.87
N ILE A 36 8.95 16.58 5.82
CA ILE A 36 7.52 16.75 6.09
C ILE A 36 7.40 17.53 7.41
N PRO A 37 6.98 18.80 7.38
CA PRO A 37 6.92 19.64 8.60
C PRO A 37 5.92 19.14 9.65
N GLU A 38 4.87 18.45 9.22
CA GLU A 38 3.77 18.01 10.09
C GLU A 38 4.10 16.75 10.92
N VAL A 39 5.25 16.12 10.67
CA VAL A 39 5.69 14.92 11.40
C VAL A 39 7.01 15.16 12.15
N PRO A 40 7.31 14.42 13.23
CA PRO A 40 8.56 14.59 13.97
C PRO A 40 9.78 14.40 13.07
N ARG A 41 10.73 15.36 13.13
CA ARG A 41 12.01 15.22 12.43
C ARG A 41 12.85 14.13 13.05
N ARG A 42 13.42 13.28 12.19
CA ARG A 42 14.32 12.21 12.60
C ARG A 42 15.42 11.99 11.57
N ASP A 43 16.65 11.76 12.03
CA ASP A 43 17.82 11.54 11.18
C ASP A 43 17.80 10.18 10.47
N ASP A 44 17.03 9.23 11.02
CA ASP A 44 16.82 7.90 10.47
C ASP A 44 15.76 7.88 9.35
N VAL A 45 15.19 9.03 8.97
CA VAL A 45 14.15 9.14 7.95
C VAL A 45 14.63 9.95 6.74
N ASP A 46 14.47 9.39 5.55
CA ASP A 46 14.63 10.11 4.29
C ASP A 46 13.27 10.37 3.64
N VAL A 47 13.00 11.62 3.22
CA VAL A 47 11.84 11.96 2.38
C VAL A 47 12.31 12.13 0.94
N LEU A 48 11.62 11.48 0.01
CA LEU A 48 12.03 11.37 -1.39
C LEU A 48 10.91 11.86 -2.31
N LYS A 49 11.31 12.38 -3.47
CA LYS A 49 10.41 12.63 -4.60
C LYS A 49 10.95 11.89 -5.82
N LEU A 50 10.15 10.98 -6.36
CA LEU A 50 10.58 10.03 -7.39
C LEU A 50 9.73 10.19 -8.65
N ARG A 51 10.40 10.23 -9.81
CA ARG A 51 9.75 10.29 -11.11
C ARG A 51 9.33 8.90 -11.55
N THR A 52 8.06 8.73 -11.91
CA THR A 52 7.52 7.46 -12.40
C THR A 52 7.63 7.36 -13.92
N ARG A 53 7.61 6.13 -14.45
CA ARG A 53 7.63 5.89 -15.91
C ARG A 53 6.43 6.50 -16.66
N ARG A 54 5.37 6.88 -15.94
CA ARG A 54 4.16 7.52 -16.49
C ARG A 54 4.17 9.04 -16.36
N GLY A 55 5.27 9.63 -15.90
CA GLY A 55 5.44 11.07 -15.86
C GLY A 55 4.78 11.77 -14.67
N ASN A 56 4.49 11.03 -13.60
CA ASN A 56 4.08 11.60 -12.31
C ASN A 56 5.29 11.64 -11.36
N ASP A 57 5.24 12.56 -10.40
CA ASP A 57 6.20 12.61 -9.29
C ASP A 57 5.48 12.15 -8.03
N ILE A 58 5.99 11.09 -7.41
CA ILE A 58 5.45 10.52 -6.17
C ILE A 58 6.36 10.82 -4.99
N VAL A 59 5.76 10.96 -3.82
CA VAL A 59 6.49 11.14 -2.56
C VAL A 59 6.66 9.80 -1.87
N ALA A 60 7.82 9.60 -1.25
CA ALA A 60 8.11 8.43 -0.43
C ALA A 60 8.83 8.81 0.87
N VAL A 61 8.68 7.98 1.88
CA VAL A 61 9.37 8.06 3.17
C VAL A 61 10.10 6.74 3.40
N HIS A 62 11.41 6.83 3.65
CA HIS A 62 12.25 5.69 3.99
C HIS A 62 12.73 5.81 5.44
N VAL A 63 12.21 4.95 6.31
CA VAL A 63 12.62 4.83 7.71
C VAL A 63 13.70 3.76 7.82
N LYS A 64 14.88 4.14 8.29
CA LYS A 64 16.04 3.27 8.47
C LYS A 64 16.07 2.69 9.88
N HIS A 65 16.43 1.42 9.99
CA HIS A 65 16.71 0.81 11.28
C HIS A 65 18.16 0.27 11.30
N PRO A 66 19.00 0.61 12.30
CA PRO A 66 20.43 0.31 12.28
C PRO A 66 20.75 -1.20 12.30
N LYS A 67 19.81 -2.03 12.75
CA LYS A 67 19.94 -3.50 12.78
C LYS A 67 19.07 -4.20 11.73
N ALA A 68 18.62 -3.48 10.70
CA ALA A 68 17.77 -4.05 9.67
C ALA A 68 18.50 -5.11 8.84
N SER A 69 17.89 -6.29 8.72
CA SER A 69 18.31 -7.34 7.76
C SER A 69 17.37 -7.46 6.56
N ALA A 70 16.25 -6.74 6.60
CA ALA A 70 15.22 -6.72 5.57
C ALA A 70 14.66 -5.30 5.43
N THR A 71 14.08 -5.02 4.26
CA THR A 71 13.36 -3.78 3.95
C THR A 71 11.93 -4.13 3.60
N MET A 72 10.98 -3.44 4.23
CA MET A 72 9.55 -3.57 3.94
C MET A 72 9.12 -2.44 3.00
N LEU A 73 8.62 -2.78 1.81
CA LEU A 73 7.96 -1.83 0.90
C LEU A 73 6.46 -1.85 1.17
N TYR A 74 5.91 -0.75 1.67
CA TYR A 74 4.54 -0.64 2.16
C TYR A 74 3.65 0.13 1.17
N SER A 75 2.71 -0.56 0.53
CA SER A 75 1.60 0.01 -0.24
C SER A 75 0.39 0.23 0.68
N HIS A 76 0.11 1.49 1.01
CA HIS A 76 -0.92 1.85 1.99
C HIS A 76 -2.37 1.64 1.48
N GLY A 77 -3.31 1.65 2.43
CA GLY A 77 -4.73 1.54 2.15
C GLY A 77 -5.31 2.77 1.44
N ASN A 78 -6.57 2.66 1.03
CA ASN A 78 -7.30 3.79 0.48
C ASN A 78 -7.56 4.84 1.59
N ALA A 79 -7.85 6.09 1.20
CA ALA A 79 -8.15 7.18 2.14
C ALA A 79 -7.09 7.41 3.23
N ALA A 80 -5.84 7.07 2.91
CA ALA A 80 -4.66 7.35 3.72
C ALA A 80 -3.61 8.04 2.86
N ASP A 81 -2.73 8.82 3.48
CA ASP A 81 -1.50 9.35 2.87
C ASP A 81 -0.29 9.20 3.81
N LEU A 82 0.90 9.54 3.34
CA LEU A 82 2.14 9.39 4.11
C LEU A 82 2.15 10.12 5.45
N GLY A 83 1.47 11.27 5.57
CA GLY A 83 1.41 12.02 6.83
C GLY A 83 0.68 11.22 7.90
N GLN A 84 -0.45 10.62 7.54
CA GLN A 84 -1.22 9.76 8.45
C GLN A 84 -0.52 8.44 8.75
N MET A 85 0.25 7.92 7.81
CA MET A 85 0.94 6.62 7.93
C MET A 85 2.30 6.71 8.64
N PHE A 86 2.86 7.91 8.83
CA PHE A 86 4.22 8.12 9.31
C PHE A 86 4.54 7.43 10.64
N GLU A 87 3.72 7.68 11.67
CA GLU A 87 3.93 7.09 13.00
C GLU A 87 3.84 5.56 12.97
N LEU A 88 2.92 5.00 12.18
CA LEU A 88 2.83 3.56 11.97
C LEU A 88 4.11 3.01 11.32
N PHE A 89 4.68 3.72 10.35
CA PHE A 89 5.93 3.31 9.69
C PHE A 89 7.12 3.30 10.64
N VAL A 90 7.26 4.34 11.46
CA VAL A 90 8.29 4.40 12.50
C VAL A 90 8.13 3.24 13.47
N GLU A 91 6.93 3.00 13.97
CA GLU A 91 6.68 1.95 14.96
C GLU A 91 6.89 0.55 14.38
N LEU A 92 6.46 0.29 13.13
CA LEU A 92 6.71 -0.98 12.46
C LEU A 92 8.21 -1.20 12.24
N SER A 93 8.94 -0.18 11.78
CA SER A 93 10.39 -0.26 11.59
C SER A 93 11.11 -0.60 12.89
N LEU A 94 10.75 0.05 14.00
CA LEU A 94 11.34 -0.19 15.32
C LEU A 94 11.01 -1.58 15.87
N ARG A 95 9.74 -1.98 15.86
CA ARG A 95 9.30 -3.25 16.46
C ARG A 95 9.77 -4.47 15.68
N LEU A 96 9.73 -4.39 14.35
CA LEU A 96 10.12 -5.50 13.48
C LEU A 96 11.62 -5.46 13.14
N ARG A 97 12.32 -4.37 13.49
CA ARG A 97 13.75 -4.16 13.20
C ARG A 97 14.05 -4.28 11.71
N VAL A 98 13.25 -3.60 10.88
CA VAL A 98 13.38 -3.56 9.42
C VAL A 98 13.50 -2.13 8.95
N ASN A 99 14.14 -1.92 7.80
CA ASN A 99 13.94 -0.67 7.07
C ASN A 99 12.51 -0.67 6.52
N LEU A 100 11.88 0.50 6.39
CA LEU A 100 10.54 0.61 5.84
C LEU A 100 10.49 1.73 4.81
N MET A 101 10.05 1.38 3.59
CA MET A 101 9.79 2.31 2.50
C MET A 101 8.29 2.40 2.27
N GLY A 102 7.69 3.53 2.64
CA GLY A 102 6.32 3.87 2.32
C GLY A 102 6.27 4.92 1.21
N TYR A 103 5.22 4.91 0.41
CA TYR A 103 5.05 5.89 -0.68
C TYR A 103 3.59 6.23 -0.91
N ASP A 104 3.31 7.43 -1.40
CA ASP A 104 1.99 7.79 -1.88
C ASP A 104 1.82 7.43 -3.35
N TYR A 105 0.60 7.05 -3.72
CA TYR A 105 0.21 6.84 -5.10
C TYR A 105 0.16 8.16 -5.87
N SER A 106 0.25 8.10 -7.20
CA SER A 106 -0.06 9.24 -8.07
C SER A 106 -1.43 9.83 -7.71
N GLY A 107 -1.47 11.14 -7.41
CA GLY A 107 -2.67 11.86 -6.97
C GLY A 107 -3.06 11.69 -5.49
N TYR A 108 -2.21 11.08 -4.67
CA TYR A 108 -2.33 11.05 -3.19
C TYR A 108 -1.32 11.97 -2.54
N GLY A 109 -1.66 12.52 -1.37
CA GLY A 109 -0.77 13.35 -0.59
C GLY A 109 -0.20 14.52 -1.41
N GLN A 110 1.12 14.63 -1.43
CA GLN A 110 1.86 15.62 -2.23
C GLN A 110 2.34 15.07 -3.60
N SER A 111 1.84 13.91 -4.02
CA SER A 111 2.17 13.28 -5.31
C SER A 111 1.32 13.85 -6.44
N THR A 112 1.93 14.04 -7.61
CA THR A 112 1.25 14.61 -8.78
C THR A 112 0.43 13.56 -9.56
N GLY A 113 -0.36 14.01 -10.54
CA GLY A 113 -1.13 13.13 -11.41
C GLY A 113 -2.49 12.76 -10.84
N LYS A 114 -2.98 11.56 -11.20
CA LYS A 114 -4.29 11.04 -10.77
C LYS A 114 -4.17 9.56 -10.43
N PRO A 115 -4.96 9.06 -9.48
CA PRO A 115 -4.90 7.65 -9.13
C PRO A 115 -5.54 6.79 -10.22
N SER A 116 -4.86 5.70 -10.57
CA SER A 116 -5.36 4.65 -11.47
C SER A 116 -4.54 3.38 -11.24
N GLU A 117 -5.11 2.21 -11.53
CA GLU A 117 -4.38 0.93 -11.45
C GLU A 117 -3.00 1.00 -12.11
N TYR A 118 -2.94 1.41 -13.38
CA TYR A 118 -1.68 1.50 -14.12
C TYR A 118 -0.71 2.57 -13.58
N ASN A 119 -1.21 3.64 -12.94
CA ASN A 119 -0.33 4.58 -12.24
C ASN A 119 0.24 3.93 -11.00
N THR A 120 -0.57 3.27 -10.17
CA THR A 120 -0.06 2.59 -8.96
C THR A 120 0.99 1.52 -9.25
N TYR A 121 0.88 0.81 -10.38
CA TYR A 121 1.92 -0.10 -10.86
C TYR A 121 3.20 0.64 -11.25
N ALA A 122 3.08 1.78 -11.94
CA ALA A 122 4.23 2.62 -12.27
C ALA A 122 4.85 3.28 -11.03
N ASP A 123 4.05 3.57 -10.02
CA ASP A 123 4.47 4.17 -8.75
C ASP A 123 5.33 3.16 -7.97
N ILE A 124 4.81 1.95 -7.73
CA ILE A 124 5.55 0.91 -7.01
C ILE A 124 6.82 0.48 -7.75
N ASP A 125 6.80 0.44 -9.09
CA ASP A 125 7.99 0.16 -9.91
C ASP A 125 9.09 1.22 -9.68
N ALA A 126 8.71 2.50 -9.51
CA ALA A 126 9.67 3.58 -9.24
C ALA A 126 10.28 3.46 -7.84
N ILE A 127 9.48 3.07 -6.83
CA ILE A 127 9.98 2.83 -5.48
C ILE A 127 10.90 1.61 -5.45
N TYR A 128 10.50 0.51 -6.09
CA TYR A 128 11.32 -0.68 -6.21
C TYR A 128 12.68 -0.34 -6.84
N LYS A 129 12.68 0.38 -7.96
CA LYS A 129 13.91 0.85 -8.60
C LYS A 129 14.77 1.69 -7.66
N CYS A 130 14.18 2.63 -6.92
CA CYS A 130 14.88 3.44 -5.92
C CYS A 130 15.53 2.55 -4.82
N LEU A 131 14.81 1.57 -4.29
CA LEU A 131 15.34 0.62 -3.31
C LEU A 131 16.53 -0.18 -3.84
N LYS A 132 16.48 -0.61 -5.11
CA LYS A 132 17.58 -1.32 -5.77
C LYS A 132 18.81 -0.42 -5.98
N GLU A 133 18.60 0.75 -6.57
CA GLU A 133 19.68 1.59 -7.10
C GLU A 133 20.28 2.52 -6.04
N GLN A 134 19.45 3.16 -5.21
CA GLN A 134 19.92 4.13 -4.22
C GLN A 134 20.24 3.48 -2.87
N TYR A 135 19.45 2.47 -2.47
CA TYR A 135 19.60 1.81 -1.17
C TYR A 135 20.26 0.43 -1.25
N GLY A 136 20.56 -0.09 -2.45
CA GLY A 136 21.27 -1.36 -2.63
C GLY A 136 20.52 -2.59 -2.11
N VAL A 137 19.20 -2.51 -1.96
CA VAL A 137 18.38 -3.59 -1.39
C VAL A 137 18.35 -4.78 -2.36
N LYS A 138 18.68 -5.97 -1.88
CA LYS A 138 18.55 -7.21 -2.66
C LYS A 138 17.11 -7.75 -2.60
N ASP A 139 16.71 -8.53 -3.60
CA ASP A 139 15.32 -9.03 -3.67
C ASP A 139 15.03 -9.95 -2.47
N GLU A 140 16.03 -10.72 -2.04
CA GLU A 140 15.97 -11.65 -0.91
C GLU A 140 15.89 -10.92 0.45
N GLN A 141 16.06 -9.59 0.46
CA GLN A 141 15.89 -8.73 1.63
C GLN A 141 14.55 -7.96 1.59
N LEU A 142 13.85 -7.98 0.46
CA LEU A 142 12.65 -7.18 0.25
C LEU A 142 11.39 -7.94 0.65
N ILE A 143 10.62 -7.34 1.55
CA ILE A 143 9.28 -7.78 1.94
C ILE A 143 8.29 -6.79 1.33
N LEU A 144 7.30 -7.29 0.58
CA LEU A 144 6.23 -6.43 0.09
C LEU A 144 5.04 -6.48 1.04
N TYR A 145 4.49 -5.33 1.40
CA TYR A 145 3.32 -5.22 2.26
C TYR A 145 2.23 -4.42 1.55
N GLY A 146 1.06 -5.02 1.34
CA GLY A 146 -0.08 -4.35 0.71
C GLY A 146 -1.32 -4.37 1.60
N GLN A 147 -1.84 -3.19 1.94
CA GLN A 147 -3.07 -3.04 2.72
C GLN A 147 -4.26 -2.68 1.82
N SER A 148 -5.37 -3.42 1.89
CA SER A 148 -6.60 -3.11 1.14
C SER A 148 -6.31 -2.86 -0.35
N VAL A 149 -6.58 -1.66 -0.88
CA VAL A 149 -6.27 -1.27 -2.26
C VAL A 149 -4.79 -1.42 -2.60
N GLY A 150 -3.88 -1.22 -1.64
CA GLY A 150 -2.43 -1.38 -1.81
C GLY A 150 -2.01 -2.82 -2.12
N SER A 151 -2.87 -3.82 -1.88
CA SER A 151 -2.64 -5.18 -2.35
C SER A 151 -2.53 -5.28 -3.88
N GLY A 152 -3.19 -4.39 -4.63
CA GLY A 152 -3.11 -4.32 -6.10
C GLY A 152 -1.68 -4.17 -6.63
N PRO A 153 -1.01 -3.03 -6.38
CA PRO A 153 0.37 -2.83 -6.81
C PRO A 153 1.36 -3.81 -6.15
N THR A 154 1.11 -4.21 -4.90
CA THR A 154 1.93 -5.22 -4.20
C THR A 154 1.93 -6.57 -4.93
N VAL A 155 0.76 -7.12 -5.24
CA VAL A 155 0.63 -8.42 -5.94
C VAL A 155 1.15 -8.33 -7.37
N ASP A 156 0.92 -7.21 -8.06
CA ASP A 156 1.47 -6.98 -9.40
C ASP A 156 3.00 -7.04 -9.41
N LEU A 157 3.66 -6.32 -8.50
CA LEU A 157 5.11 -6.35 -8.39
C LEU A 157 5.62 -7.74 -7.97
N ALA A 158 4.98 -8.35 -6.97
CA ALA A 158 5.34 -9.66 -6.46
C ALA A 158 5.29 -10.77 -7.53
N SER A 159 4.32 -10.70 -8.44
CA SER A 159 4.16 -11.68 -9.52
C SER A 159 5.30 -11.67 -10.54
N ARG A 160 6.13 -10.61 -10.55
CA ARG A 160 7.23 -10.40 -11.50
C ARG A 160 8.61 -10.62 -10.89
N ILE A 161 8.73 -10.70 -9.56
CA ILE A 161 10.01 -10.82 -8.85
C ILE A 161 10.09 -12.18 -8.17
N PRO A 162 11.02 -13.06 -8.59
CA PRO A 162 11.03 -14.45 -8.12
C PRO A 162 11.56 -14.61 -6.69
N ASN A 163 12.53 -13.79 -6.26
CA ASN A 163 13.33 -14.03 -5.06
C ASN A 163 12.99 -13.09 -3.89
N LEU A 164 11.74 -12.64 -3.79
CA LEU A 164 11.31 -11.80 -2.67
C LEU A 164 11.42 -12.56 -1.34
N ARG A 165 11.76 -11.85 -0.26
CA ARG A 165 11.79 -12.44 1.09
C ARG A 165 10.40 -12.90 1.56
N GLY A 166 9.36 -12.21 1.12
CA GLY A 166 7.97 -12.57 1.38
C GLY A 166 7.00 -11.46 1.00
N VAL A 167 5.72 -11.80 1.00
CA VAL A 167 4.61 -10.87 0.75
C VAL A 167 3.64 -10.92 1.91
N VAL A 168 3.25 -9.76 2.43
CA VAL A 168 2.21 -9.61 3.45
C VAL A 168 1.04 -8.87 2.84
N LEU A 169 -0.13 -9.50 2.85
CA LEU A 169 -1.38 -8.93 2.34
C LEU A 169 -2.34 -8.71 3.50
N HIS A 170 -2.59 -7.45 3.84
CA HIS A 170 -3.48 -7.07 4.93
C HIS A 170 -4.82 -6.61 4.39
N SER A 171 -5.86 -7.39 4.68
CA SER A 171 -7.22 -7.22 4.17
C SER A 171 -7.23 -7.00 2.65
N PRO A 172 -6.56 -7.86 1.85
CA PRO A 172 -6.40 -7.63 0.43
C PRO A 172 -7.72 -7.69 -0.33
N ILE A 173 -7.75 -7.03 -1.48
CA ILE A 173 -8.85 -7.14 -2.43
C ILE A 173 -8.55 -8.26 -3.42
N MET A 174 -9.56 -9.07 -3.76
CA MET A 174 -9.43 -10.05 -4.85
C MET A 174 -9.45 -9.37 -6.22
N SER A 175 -10.32 -8.35 -6.35
CA SER A 175 -10.43 -7.41 -7.47
C SER A 175 -11.33 -6.24 -7.10
N GLY A 176 -11.31 -5.16 -7.87
CA GLY A 176 -12.11 -3.95 -7.61
C GLY A 176 -13.61 -4.22 -7.58
N ILE A 177 -14.15 -4.97 -8.54
CA ILE A 177 -15.58 -5.31 -8.57
C ILE A 177 -15.97 -6.18 -7.37
N ARG A 178 -15.09 -7.10 -6.95
CA ARG A 178 -15.34 -8.01 -5.81
C ARG A 178 -15.39 -7.31 -4.46
N VAL A 179 -14.90 -6.06 -4.38
CA VAL A 179 -15.10 -5.22 -3.19
C VAL A 179 -16.56 -4.74 -3.09
N LEU A 180 -17.16 -4.42 -4.24
CA LEU A 180 -18.50 -3.83 -4.30
C LEU A 180 -19.60 -4.89 -4.37
N TYR A 181 -19.35 -6.00 -5.06
CA TYR A 181 -20.35 -7.03 -5.35
C TYR A 181 -19.77 -8.44 -5.22
N PRO A 182 -20.51 -9.42 -4.66
CA PRO A 182 -20.08 -10.81 -4.55
C PRO A 182 -20.19 -11.54 -5.90
N VAL A 183 -19.39 -11.12 -6.89
CA VAL A 183 -19.35 -11.74 -8.22
C VAL A 183 -18.47 -12.99 -8.20
N LYS A 184 -18.80 -14.02 -9.00
CA LYS A 184 -17.96 -15.23 -9.12
C LYS A 184 -16.96 -15.17 -10.28
N ARG A 185 -17.19 -14.30 -11.27
CA ARG A 185 -16.35 -14.16 -12.48
C ARG A 185 -15.48 -12.91 -12.43
N THR A 186 -14.28 -12.99 -13.00
CA THR A 186 -13.41 -11.83 -13.23
C THR A 186 -13.73 -11.21 -14.58
N TYR A 187 -13.98 -9.91 -14.62
CA TYR A 187 -14.35 -9.20 -15.85
C TYR A 187 -13.14 -8.50 -16.48
N TRP A 188 -13.18 -8.29 -17.80
CA TRP A 188 -12.05 -7.65 -18.50
C TRP A 188 -11.81 -6.20 -18.05
N PHE A 189 -12.85 -5.49 -17.62
CA PHE A 189 -12.81 -4.11 -17.11
C PHE A 189 -12.60 -4.01 -15.58
N ASP A 190 -12.42 -5.14 -14.89
CA ASP A 190 -12.10 -5.17 -13.47
C ASP A 190 -10.67 -4.65 -13.25
N ILE A 191 -10.44 -3.99 -12.11
CA ILE A 191 -9.12 -3.48 -11.72
C ILE A 191 -8.53 -4.37 -10.63
N TYR A 192 -7.20 -4.43 -10.54
CA TYR A 192 -6.48 -5.17 -9.50
C TYR A 192 -6.92 -6.63 -9.41
N LYS A 193 -6.89 -7.34 -10.54
CA LYS A 193 -7.22 -8.77 -10.63
C LYS A 193 -6.19 -9.65 -9.90
N ASN A 194 -6.05 -9.43 -8.60
CA ASN A 194 -5.10 -10.10 -7.72
C ASN A 194 -5.35 -11.60 -7.70
N ILE A 195 -6.62 -12.02 -7.79
CA ILE A 195 -7.01 -13.43 -7.91
C ILE A 195 -6.35 -14.14 -9.10
N ASP A 196 -6.12 -13.42 -10.21
CA ASP A 196 -5.47 -13.97 -11.40
C ASP A 196 -3.93 -13.94 -11.27
N LYS A 197 -3.39 -13.08 -10.41
CA LYS A 197 -1.93 -12.83 -10.27
C LYS A 197 -1.26 -13.55 -9.11
N ILE A 198 -2.01 -13.83 -8.04
CA ILE A 198 -1.45 -14.35 -6.76
C ILE A 198 -0.74 -15.69 -6.95
N GLY A 199 -1.22 -16.54 -7.86
CA GLY A 199 -0.60 -17.84 -8.16
C GLY A 199 0.77 -17.77 -8.83
N MET A 200 1.20 -16.59 -9.29
CA MET A 200 2.52 -16.37 -9.89
C MET A 200 3.59 -15.95 -8.86
N ILE A 201 3.21 -15.73 -7.60
CA ILE A 201 4.15 -15.32 -6.54
C ILE A 201 4.94 -16.53 -6.05
N ASN A 202 6.27 -16.46 -6.14
CA ASN A 202 7.19 -17.58 -5.85
C ASN A 202 7.86 -17.50 -4.46
N CYS A 203 7.27 -16.77 -3.52
CA CYS A 203 7.80 -16.60 -2.17
C CYS A 203 6.71 -16.79 -1.10
N PRO A 204 7.06 -16.89 0.20
CA PRO A 204 6.07 -17.01 1.26
C PRO A 204 5.09 -15.84 1.29
N VAL A 205 3.79 -16.15 1.30
CA VAL A 205 2.71 -15.15 1.37
C VAL A 205 1.95 -15.29 2.70
N LEU A 206 1.88 -14.22 3.47
CA LEU A 206 1.03 -14.09 4.65
C LEU A 206 -0.21 -13.27 4.30
N VAL A 207 -1.40 -13.85 4.46
CA VAL A 207 -2.68 -13.14 4.32
C VAL A 207 -3.27 -12.88 5.70
N ILE A 208 -3.44 -11.61 6.05
CA ILE A 208 -4.13 -11.16 7.25
C ILE A 208 -5.53 -10.73 6.83
N HIS A 209 -6.57 -11.41 7.30
CA HIS A 209 -7.96 -11.07 6.98
C HIS A 209 -8.77 -10.96 8.27
N MET A 210 -9.50 -9.85 8.43
CA MET A 210 -10.48 -9.72 9.50
C MET A 210 -11.80 -10.32 9.03
N LYS A 211 -12.36 -11.26 9.81
CA LYS A 211 -13.76 -11.66 9.63
C LYS A 211 -14.64 -10.49 10.04
N LEU A 212 -15.34 -9.88 9.08
CA LEU A 212 -16.37 -8.88 9.38
C LEU A 212 -17.49 -9.59 10.14
N LEU A 213 -17.47 -9.52 11.47
CA LEU A 213 -18.63 -9.85 12.28
C LEU A 213 -19.54 -8.62 12.23
N ILE A 214 -20.47 -8.59 11.27
CA ILE A 214 -21.61 -7.67 11.35
C ILE A 214 -22.48 -8.18 12.50
N VAL A 215 -22.18 -7.73 13.72
CA VAL A 215 -23.22 -7.69 14.74
C VAL A 215 -24.14 -6.58 14.27
N LEU A 216 -25.26 -6.95 13.65
CA LEU A 216 -26.39 -6.05 13.54
C LEU A 216 -26.71 -5.65 14.98
N MET A 217 -26.35 -4.43 15.38
CA MET A 217 -26.97 -3.82 16.54
C MET A 217 -28.42 -3.57 16.14
N GLU A 218 -29.25 -4.61 16.21
CA GLU A 218 -30.67 -4.43 16.30
C GLU A 218 -30.92 -3.60 17.57
N SER A 219 -31.37 -2.38 17.36
CA SER A 219 -32.09 -1.60 18.35
C SER A 219 -33.30 -2.41 18.79
N SER A 220 -33.14 -3.19 19.86
CA SER A 220 -34.25 -3.76 20.62
C SER A 220 -33.79 -3.99 22.05
N PHE A 221 -34.15 -3.05 22.93
CA PHE A 221 -34.42 -3.39 24.32
C PHE A 221 -35.45 -4.52 24.33
N GLY A 222 -35.02 -5.74 24.66
CA GLY A 222 -35.96 -6.85 24.82
C GLY A 222 -35.37 -8.24 24.62
N SER A 223 -34.96 -8.86 25.74
CA SER A 223 -35.09 -10.30 26.02
C SER A 223 -34.19 -11.33 25.30
N ILE A 224 -33.19 -11.79 26.05
CA ILE A 224 -32.95 -13.21 26.42
C ILE A 224 -32.56 -14.26 25.35
N ALA A 225 -31.39 -14.86 25.63
CA ALA A 225 -30.97 -16.27 25.49
C ALA A 225 -30.42 -16.83 24.15
N SER A 226 -29.13 -17.15 24.23
CA SER A 226 -28.48 -18.43 23.86
C SER A 226 -28.82 -19.12 22.54
N LYS A 227 -27.80 -19.35 21.71
CA LYS A 227 -27.25 -20.71 21.51
C LYS A 227 -25.97 -20.69 20.66
N SER A 228 -25.07 -21.57 21.06
CA SER A 228 -23.78 -21.92 20.46
C SER A 228 -23.87 -22.38 18.99
N MET A 229 -22.81 -22.18 18.22
CA MET A 229 -21.94 -23.25 17.69
C MET A 229 -20.91 -22.72 16.68
N ASN A 230 -19.63 -22.94 16.99
CA ASN A 230 -18.58 -23.28 16.02
C ASN A 230 -18.89 -24.70 15.46
N PRO A 231 -18.35 -25.20 14.33
CA PRO A 231 -16.95 -25.05 13.92
C PRO A 231 -16.68 -24.94 12.39
N TYR A 232 -15.42 -24.64 12.10
CA TYR A 232 -14.60 -25.00 10.92
C TYR A 232 -15.21 -25.78 9.75
N GLY A 233 -14.96 -25.26 8.55
CA GLY A 233 -14.99 -25.93 7.25
C GLY A 233 -14.20 -25.09 6.25
#